data_AF-A0A4W3GUX8-F1
#
_entry.id   AF-A0A4W3GUX8-F1
#
_cell.length_a   1.000
_cell.length_b   1.000
_cell.length_c   1.000
_cell.angle_alpha   90.00
_cell.angle_beta   90.00
_cell.angle_gamma   90.00
#
_symmetry.space_group_name_H-M   'P 1'
#
loop_
_entity.id
_entity.type
_entity.pdbx_description
1 polymer ?
#
loop_
_entity_poly.entity_id
_entity_poly.type
_entity_poly.pdbx_seq_one_letter_code
_entity_poly.pdbx_strand_id
1 'polypeptide(L)'
;GSFELEISQFTEMLNSGWVSSEESLQEVVEVIYQQATTVPNFTYTGARLCNYLSQNLTIGLRTNIFRQLLLLRCQTEFMKRDEAVKGDEKTRKKFHSFVLFLGELYLNLEVKGVNGTVNRAEVLQSGLCDLLSALFSNPVDDNLTCAVKLLKLTGSVLEDAWKTKGKSDMLGIIQRIENVVLDASCSRDVKQMLLKLIELQSSNWGRVHTPVTYSEATPENDPNYYMVSLPACPYVKYVGLKGYRAEEQQQQQQ
;
A
#
# COMPACT_ATOMS: atom_id res chain seq x y z
N GLY A 1 -24.33 -0.82 -2.89
CA GLY A 1 -23.40 -0.53 -1.79
C GLY A 1 -23.72 0.84 -1.26
N SER A 2 -24.10 0.94 0.01
CA SER A 2 -24.50 2.19 0.67
C SER A 2 -23.33 2.96 1.28
N PHE A 3 -22.10 2.41 1.22
CA PHE A 3 -20.93 2.96 1.92
C PHE A 3 -20.74 4.47 1.69
N GLU A 4 -20.69 4.93 0.43
CA GLU A 4 -20.50 6.36 0.13
C GLU A 4 -21.67 7.25 0.56
N LEU A 5 -22.87 6.68 0.69
CA LEU A 5 -24.07 7.41 1.11
C LEU A 5 -24.15 7.56 2.64
N GLU A 6 -23.66 6.57 3.38
CA GLU A 6 -23.83 6.47 4.83
C GLU A 6 -22.57 6.89 5.62
N ILE A 7 -21.38 6.82 5.01
CA ILE A 7 -20.12 7.04 5.73
C ILE A 7 -19.94 8.47 6.26
N SER A 8 -20.45 9.47 5.52
CA SER A 8 -20.41 10.87 5.93
C SER A 8 -21.30 11.10 7.15
N GLN A 9 -22.54 10.62 7.10
CA GLN A 9 -23.49 10.69 8.22
C GLN A 9 -22.95 9.96 9.45
N PHE A 10 -22.41 8.76 9.26
CA PHE A 10 -21.78 7.99 10.35
C PHE A 10 -20.64 8.79 11.00
N THR A 11 -19.76 9.38 10.20
CA THR A 11 -18.61 10.15 10.72
C THR A 11 -19.06 11.45 11.40
N GLU A 12 -20.09 12.11 10.89
CA GLU A 12 -20.70 13.27 11.53
C GLU A 12 -21.27 12.90 12.90
N MET A 13 -21.98 11.77 13.02
CA MET A 13 -22.48 11.27 14.31
C MET A 13 -21.34 11.01 15.31
N LEU A 14 -20.24 10.40 14.86
CA LEU A 14 -19.07 10.18 15.71
C LEU A 14 -18.47 11.50 16.21
N ASN A 15 -18.33 12.49 15.31
CA ASN A 15 -17.78 13.81 15.63
C ASN A 15 -18.75 14.68 16.47
N SER A 16 -20.06 14.46 16.39
CA SER A 16 -21.09 15.27 17.09
C SER A 16 -21.27 14.90 18.56
N GLY A 17 -20.39 14.09 19.13
CA GLY A 17 -20.34 13.78 20.57
C GLY A 17 -20.67 12.33 20.95
N TRP A 18 -20.98 11.45 19.99
CA TRP A 18 -21.12 10.00 20.26
C TRP A 18 -19.79 9.39 20.71
N VAL A 19 -18.68 9.95 20.23
CA VAL A 19 -17.33 9.62 20.70
C VAL A 19 -16.73 10.88 21.31
N SER A 20 -16.71 10.92 22.64
CA SER A 20 -16.24 12.08 23.42
C SER A 20 -14.95 11.80 24.20
N SER A 21 -14.47 10.56 24.20
CA SER A 21 -13.27 10.13 24.90
C SER A 21 -12.39 9.23 24.04
N GLU A 22 -11.14 9.06 24.44
CA GLU A 22 -10.23 8.11 23.80
C GLU A 22 -10.69 6.65 24.00
N GLU A 23 -11.29 6.35 25.16
CA GLU A 23 -11.84 5.03 25.49
C GLU A 23 -12.99 4.65 24.54
N SER A 24 -13.96 5.55 24.34
CA SER A 24 -15.06 5.32 23.39
C SER A 24 -14.55 5.18 21.94
N LEU A 25 -13.49 5.91 21.57
CA LEU A 25 -12.84 5.73 20.26
C LEU A 25 -12.14 4.38 20.15
N GLN A 26 -11.52 3.89 21.22
CA GLN A 26 -10.89 2.59 21.27
C GLN A 26 -11.92 1.47 21.11
N GLU A 27 -13.13 1.62 21.66
CA GLU A 27 -14.24 0.70 21.41
C GLU A 27 -14.66 0.69 19.93
N VAL A 28 -14.75 1.86 19.29
CA VAL A 28 -15.02 1.95 17.83
C VAL A 28 -13.94 1.23 17.02
N VAL A 29 -12.67 1.42 17.36
CA VAL A 29 -11.54 0.71 16.73
C VAL A 29 -11.68 -0.80 16.93
N GLU A 30 -12.02 -1.26 18.14
CA GLU A 30 -12.20 -2.69 18.43
C GLU A 30 -13.33 -3.29 17.61
N VAL A 31 -14.49 -2.62 17.53
CA VAL A 31 -15.64 -3.11 16.74
C VAL A 31 -15.27 -3.24 15.26
N ILE A 32 -14.62 -2.22 14.68
CA ILE A 32 -14.20 -2.26 13.27
C ILE A 32 -13.17 -3.37 13.05
N TYR A 33 -12.19 -3.50 13.94
CA TYR A 33 -11.18 -4.56 13.90
C TYR A 33 -11.83 -5.96 13.93
N GLN A 34 -12.75 -6.20 14.87
CA GLN A 34 -13.46 -7.47 14.99
C GLN A 34 -14.23 -7.76 13.71
N GLN A 35 -14.99 -6.79 13.20
CA GLN A 35 -15.75 -6.95 11.98
C GLN A 35 -14.84 -7.28 10.77
N ALA A 36 -13.72 -6.58 10.63
CA ALA A 36 -12.78 -6.77 9.52
C ALA A 36 -12.05 -8.11 9.55
N THR A 37 -11.90 -8.71 10.72
CA THR A 37 -11.18 -9.99 10.92
C THR A 37 -12.10 -11.19 11.14
N THR A 38 -13.39 -11.00 11.40
CA THR A 38 -14.34 -12.10 11.64
C THR A 38 -15.44 -12.21 10.59
N VAL A 39 -15.86 -11.11 9.97
CA VAL A 39 -16.96 -11.13 9.01
C VAL A 39 -16.45 -11.34 7.58
N PRO A 40 -16.88 -12.42 6.90
CA PRO A 40 -16.48 -12.69 5.53
C PRO A 40 -16.76 -11.51 4.60
N ASN A 41 -15.84 -11.23 3.69
CA ASN A 41 -15.94 -10.15 2.70
C ASN A 41 -15.98 -8.72 3.27
N PHE A 42 -15.87 -8.53 4.59
CA PHE A 42 -15.79 -7.18 5.17
C PHE A 42 -14.37 -6.64 5.24
N THR A 43 -13.33 -7.47 5.09
CA THR A 43 -11.93 -7.08 5.28
C THR A 43 -11.51 -5.84 4.46
N TYR A 44 -11.82 -5.83 3.16
CA TYR A 44 -11.58 -4.67 2.28
C TYR A 44 -12.37 -3.43 2.73
N THR A 45 -13.68 -3.60 2.99
CA THR A 45 -14.56 -2.51 3.45
C THR A 45 -14.08 -1.93 4.78
N GLY A 46 -13.63 -2.77 5.71
CA GLY A 46 -13.04 -2.39 6.99
C GLY A 46 -11.77 -1.59 6.82
N ALA A 47 -10.87 -1.99 5.91
CA ALA A 47 -9.66 -1.22 5.62
C ALA A 47 -9.98 0.16 5.01
N ARG A 48 -10.97 0.24 4.10
CA ARG A 48 -11.45 1.52 3.55
C ARG A 48 -12.10 2.40 4.61
N LEU A 49 -12.91 1.82 5.48
CA LEU A 49 -13.51 2.51 6.62
C LEU A 49 -12.42 3.08 7.54
N CYS A 50 -11.40 2.28 7.86
CA CYS A 50 -10.26 2.73 8.65
C CYS A 50 -9.52 3.91 8.01
N ASN A 51 -9.27 3.87 6.70
CA ASN A 51 -8.67 5.01 5.99
C ASN A 51 -9.56 6.25 6.09
N TYR A 52 -10.86 6.11 5.82
CA TYR A 52 -11.80 7.23 5.88
C TYR A 52 -11.83 7.88 7.27
N LEU A 53 -12.01 7.08 8.32
CA LEU A 53 -12.06 7.57 9.70
C LEU A 53 -10.73 8.19 10.14
N SER A 54 -9.60 7.65 9.68
CA SER A 54 -8.28 8.23 9.99
C SER A 54 -8.11 9.65 9.47
N GLN A 55 -8.81 10.02 8.40
CA GLN A 55 -8.73 11.33 7.75
C GLN A 55 -9.84 12.30 8.19
N ASN A 56 -10.99 11.79 8.64
CA ASN A 56 -12.19 12.60 8.85
C ASN A 56 -12.67 12.68 10.31
N LEU A 57 -12.11 11.88 11.24
CA LEU A 57 -12.41 12.01 12.66
C LEU A 57 -11.62 13.13 13.32
N THR A 58 -12.34 13.97 14.07
CA THR A 58 -11.81 15.13 14.81
C THR A 58 -12.34 15.10 16.24
N ILE A 59 -11.85 14.16 17.04
CA ILE A 59 -12.30 14.00 18.43
C ILE A 59 -11.47 14.91 19.34
N GLY A 60 -12.13 15.85 20.01
CA GLY A 60 -11.47 16.79 20.93
C GLY A 60 -10.35 17.62 20.27
N LEU A 61 -10.53 18.02 19.00
CA LEU A 61 -9.55 18.74 18.16
C LEU A 61 -8.27 17.96 17.81
N ARG A 62 -8.14 16.71 18.27
CA ARG A 62 -6.98 15.88 17.96
C ARG A 62 -7.21 15.12 16.66
N THR A 63 -6.37 15.38 15.66
CA THR A 63 -6.39 14.67 14.37
C THR A 63 -5.55 13.39 14.47
N ASN A 64 -5.83 12.39 13.63
CA ASN A 64 -5.07 11.15 13.50
C ASN A 64 -5.10 10.17 14.70
N ILE A 65 -5.83 10.43 15.80
CA ILE A 65 -5.90 9.50 16.95
C ILE A 65 -6.41 8.14 16.55
N PHE A 66 -7.47 8.11 15.73
CA PHE A 66 -8.04 6.84 15.25
C PHE A 66 -6.97 5.95 14.62
N ARG A 67 -6.08 6.53 13.79
CA ARG A 67 -4.97 5.79 13.17
C ARG A 67 -4.00 5.23 14.21
N GLN A 68 -3.66 6.03 15.22
CA GLN A 68 -2.74 5.59 16.28
C GLN A 68 -3.34 4.42 17.07
N LEU A 69 -4.59 4.52 17.50
CA LEU A 69 -5.29 3.46 18.21
C LEU A 69 -5.46 2.20 17.34
N LEU A 70 -5.77 2.36 16.06
CA LEU A 70 -5.85 1.25 15.11
C LEU A 70 -4.52 0.52 14.97
N LEU A 71 -3.42 1.26 14.80
CA LEU A 71 -2.09 0.67 14.66
C LEU A 71 -1.63 0.00 15.96
N LEU A 72 -1.92 0.60 17.12
CA LEU A 72 -1.66 -0.02 18.42
C LEU A 72 -2.43 -1.34 18.58
N ARG A 73 -3.71 -1.35 18.20
CA ARG A 73 -4.54 -2.56 18.24
C ARG A 73 -4.02 -3.66 17.32
N CYS A 74 -3.55 -3.30 16.12
CA CYS A 74 -2.92 -4.23 15.19
C CYS A 74 -1.59 -4.75 15.73
N GLN A 75 -0.80 -3.88 16.40
CA GLN A 75 0.45 -4.27 17.03
C GLN A 75 0.24 -5.32 18.13
N THR A 76 -0.79 -5.16 18.97
CA THR A 76 -1.13 -6.15 20.01
C THR A 76 -1.38 -7.54 19.42
N GLU A 77 -2.03 -7.64 18.26
CA GLU A 77 -2.24 -8.94 17.61
C GLU A 77 -0.97 -9.43 16.91
N PHE A 78 -0.25 -8.54 16.24
CA PHE A 78 1.00 -8.85 15.55
C PHE A 78 2.08 -9.43 16.48
N MET A 79 2.14 -8.97 17.74
CA MET A 79 3.08 -9.51 18.73
C MET A 79 2.88 -11.00 19.04
N LYS A 80 1.69 -11.56 18.76
CA LYS A 80 1.35 -12.98 18.99
C LYS A 80 1.63 -13.88 17.79
N ARG A 81 2.20 -13.34 16.70
CA ARG A 81 2.31 -14.04 15.40
C ARG A 81 3.05 -15.36 15.51
N ASP A 82 4.11 -15.43 16.32
CA ASP A 82 4.98 -16.59 16.41
C ASP A 82 4.31 -17.77 17.14
N GLU A 83 3.45 -17.49 18.13
CA GLU A 83 2.57 -18.50 18.72
C GLU A 83 1.40 -18.83 17.79
N ALA A 84 0.80 -17.82 17.17
CA ALA A 84 -0.42 -17.98 16.38
C ALA A 84 -0.21 -18.87 15.14
N VAL A 85 0.93 -18.75 14.44
CA VAL A 85 1.25 -19.62 13.29
C VAL A 85 1.42 -21.10 13.66
N LYS A 86 1.73 -21.40 14.93
CA LYS A 86 1.89 -22.76 15.47
C LYS A 86 0.65 -23.26 16.20
N GLY A 87 -0.37 -22.41 16.34
CA GLY A 87 -1.60 -22.74 17.07
C GLY A 87 -2.42 -23.82 16.38
N ASP A 88 -3.55 -24.18 16.99
CA ASP A 88 -4.55 -25.04 16.37
C ASP A 88 -5.19 -24.38 15.13
N GLU A 89 -5.96 -25.15 14.35
CA GLU A 89 -6.61 -24.65 13.13
C GLU A 89 -7.46 -23.40 13.40
N LYS A 90 -8.17 -23.36 14.53
CA LYS A 90 -9.01 -22.21 14.91
C LYS A 90 -8.16 -20.96 15.18
N THR A 91 -7.03 -21.10 15.86
CA THR A 91 -6.09 -20.01 16.13
C THR A 91 -5.44 -19.52 14.84
N ARG A 92 -4.95 -20.43 14.00
CA ARG A 92 -4.36 -20.09 12.69
C ARG A 92 -5.38 -19.39 11.79
N LYS A 93 -6.63 -19.85 11.74
CA LYS A 93 -7.69 -19.20 10.95
C LYS A 93 -7.94 -17.74 11.38
N LYS A 94 -7.99 -17.47 12.69
CA LYS A 94 -8.11 -16.09 13.20
C LYS A 94 -6.90 -15.26 12.82
N PHE A 95 -5.72 -15.83 12.95
CA PHE A 95 -4.47 -15.18 12.55
C PHE A 95 -4.42 -14.88 11.05
N HIS A 96 -4.88 -15.79 10.18
CA HIS A 96 -4.95 -15.56 8.74
C HIS A 96 -5.89 -14.42 8.38
N SER A 97 -7.04 -14.32 9.04
CA SER A 97 -7.93 -13.16 8.86
C SER A 97 -7.25 -11.84 9.25
N PHE A 98 -6.51 -11.84 10.36
CA PHE A 98 -5.71 -10.68 10.78
C PHE A 98 -4.64 -10.32 9.74
N VAL A 99 -3.89 -11.31 9.22
CA VAL A 99 -2.86 -11.12 8.20
C VAL A 99 -3.45 -10.47 6.94
N LEU A 100 -4.57 -10.97 6.45
CA LEU A 100 -5.23 -10.44 5.25
C LEU A 100 -5.82 -9.04 5.51
N PHE A 101 -6.35 -8.80 6.71
CA PHE A 101 -6.76 -7.46 7.11
C PHE A 101 -5.60 -6.46 7.11
N LEU A 102 -4.43 -6.85 7.63
CA LEU A 102 -3.25 -6.00 7.61
C LEU A 102 -2.74 -5.73 6.19
N GLY A 103 -2.89 -6.71 5.29
CA GLY A 103 -2.63 -6.55 3.86
C GLY A 103 -3.54 -5.50 3.21
N GLU A 104 -4.85 -5.60 3.42
CA GLU A 104 -5.82 -4.60 2.96
C GLU A 104 -5.55 -3.22 3.58
N LEU A 105 -5.21 -3.17 4.87
CA LEU A 105 -4.89 -1.94 5.55
C LEU A 105 -3.63 -1.28 4.97
N TYR A 106 -2.59 -2.04 4.65
CA TYR A 106 -1.39 -1.51 3.97
C TYR A 106 -1.72 -0.87 2.61
N LEU A 107 -2.63 -1.48 1.85
CA LEU A 107 -3.01 -0.97 0.53
C LEU A 107 -3.87 0.29 0.59
N ASN A 108 -4.75 0.38 1.59
CA ASN A 108 -5.80 1.40 1.66
C ASN A 108 -5.49 2.55 2.66
N LEU A 109 -4.69 2.33 3.70
CA LEU A 109 -4.43 3.33 4.74
C LEU A 109 -3.39 4.36 4.28
N GLU A 110 -3.86 5.58 4.12
CA GLU A 110 -3.06 6.71 3.65
C GLU A 110 -2.46 7.50 4.83
N VAL A 111 -1.19 7.86 4.69
CA VAL A 111 -0.47 8.70 5.64
C VAL A 111 -0.01 9.97 4.92
N LYS A 112 -0.62 11.09 5.30
CA LYS A 112 -0.25 12.42 4.79
C LYS A 112 1.05 12.86 5.46
N GLY A 113 2.09 13.05 4.65
CA GLY A 113 3.36 13.62 5.05
C GLY A 113 3.30 15.14 5.20
N VAL A 114 4.34 15.72 5.80
CA VAL A 114 4.44 17.16 6.11
C VAL A 114 4.40 18.03 4.83
N ASN A 115 4.88 17.49 3.71
CA ASN A 115 4.89 18.13 2.39
C ASN A 115 3.60 17.87 1.57
N GLY A 116 2.55 17.31 2.18
CA GLY A 116 1.31 16.95 1.48
C GLY A 116 1.39 15.67 0.65
N THR A 117 2.53 14.97 0.64
CA THR A 117 2.62 13.66 -0.04
C THR A 117 1.79 12.62 0.69
N VAL A 118 1.10 11.76 -0.06
CA VAL A 118 0.35 10.64 0.48
C VAL A 118 1.21 9.39 0.35
N ASN A 119 1.58 8.78 1.47
CA ASN A 119 2.38 7.58 1.53
C ASN A 119 1.62 6.47 2.25
N ARG A 120 2.06 5.22 2.06
CA ARG A 120 1.59 4.09 2.87
C ARG A 120 2.31 4.07 4.22
N ALA A 121 1.67 3.49 5.23
CA ALA A 121 2.28 3.34 6.54
C ALA A 121 3.46 2.35 6.49
N GLU A 122 4.69 2.86 6.67
CA GLU A 122 5.91 2.04 6.62
C GLU A 122 5.93 0.94 7.68
N VAL A 123 5.36 1.18 8.86
CA VAL A 123 5.22 0.17 9.92
C VAL A 123 4.43 -1.07 9.44
N LEU A 124 3.44 -0.87 8.57
CA LEU A 124 2.67 -1.98 7.99
C LEU A 124 3.50 -2.73 6.95
N GLN A 125 4.32 -2.04 6.15
CA GLN A 125 5.23 -2.70 5.19
C GLN A 125 6.17 -3.66 5.91
N SER A 126 6.83 -3.20 6.99
CA SER A 126 7.72 -4.04 7.80
C SER A 126 6.95 -5.20 8.46
N GLY A 127 5.79 -4.91 9.05
CA GLY A 127 4.95 -5.93 9.66
C GLY A 127 4.50 -7.02 8.68
N LEU A 128 4.16 -6.69 7.44
CA LEU A 128 3.82 -7.69 6.41
C LEU A 128 4.99 -8.61 6.06
N CYS A 129 6.23 -8.07 6.03
CA CYS A 129 7.43 -8.88 5.82
C CYS A 129 7.63 -9.90 6.95
N ASP A 130 7.44 -9.46 8.19
CA ASP A 130 7.56 -10.32 9.38
C ASP A 130 6.45 -11.38 9.44
N LEU A 131 5.22 -11.02 9.05
CA LEU A 131 4.10 -11.98 8.97
C LEU A 131 4.33 -13.05 7.89
N LEU A 132 4.83 -12.65 6.72
CA LEU A 132 5.23 -13.61 5.68
C LEU A 132 6.33 -14.54 6.19
N SER A 133 7.34 -13.99 6.86
CA SER A 133 8.42 -14.79 7.46
C SER A 133 7.90 -15.78 8.51
N ALA A 134 6.95 -15.38 9.36
CA ALA A 134 6.33 -16.25 10.35
C ALA A 134 5.53 -17.38 9.69
N LEU A 135 4.73 -17.07 8.66
CA LEU A 135 3.94 -18.06 7.90
C LEU A 135 4.83 -19.11 7.23
N PHE A 136 5.90 -18.68 6.53
CA PHE A 136 6.82 -19.61 5.88
C PHE A 136 7.67 -20.43 6.85
N SER A 137 7.90 -19.92 8.07
CA SER A 137 8.63 -20.64 9.12
C SER A 137 7.80 -21.77 9.76
N ASN A 138 6.48 -21.81 9.51
CA ASN A 138 5.61 -22.90 9.92
C ASN A 138 4.76 -23.39 8.72
N PRO A 139 5.35 -24.18 7.80
CA PRO A 139 4.83 -24.42 6.46
C PRO A 139 3.73 -25.50 6.42
N VAL A 140 2.69 -25.34 7.24
CA VAL A 140 1.44 -26.10 7.12
C VAL A 140 0.55 -25.50 6.01
N ASP A 141 -0.29 -26.33 5.41
CA ASP A 141 -1.06 -25.98 4.20
C ASP A 141 -1.87 -24.67 4.29
N ASP A 142 -2.51 -24.42 5.44
CA ASP A 142 -3.33 -23.23 5.65
C ASP A 142 -2.49 -21.96 5.83
N ASN A 143 -1.35 -22.03 6.53
CA ASN A 143 -0.36 -20.93 6.62
C ASN A 143 0.19 -20.58 5.24
N LEU A 144 0.58 -21.57 4.44
CA LEU A 144 1.10 -21.36 3.09
C LEU A 144 0.04 -20.78 2.17
N THR A 145 -1.20 -21.26 2.28
CA THR A 145 -2.34 -20.70 1.54
C THR A 145 -2.59 -19.23 1.92
N CYS A 146 -2.47 -18.87 3.21
CA CYS A 146 -2.56 -17.50 3.67
C CYS A 146 -1.43 -16.64 3.09
N ALA A 147 -0.18 -17.11 3.11
CA ALA A 147 0.96 -16.39 2.55
C ALA A 147 0.80 -16.13 1.04
N VAL A 148 0.31 -17.12 0.29
CA VAL A 148 0.01 -16.98 -1.14
C VAL A 148 -1.07 -15.92 -1.37
N LYS A 149 -2.16 -15.93 -0.59
CA LYS A 149 -3.22 -14.92 -0.68
C LYS A 149 -2.70 -13.52 -0.39
N LEU A 150 -1.88 -13.37 0.66
CA LEU A 150 -1.27 -12.09 1.01
C LEU A 150 -0.37 -11.58 -0.12
N LEU A 151 0.54 -12.41 -0.65
CA LEU A 151 1.43 -12.01 -1.73
C LEU A 151 0.71 -11.70 -3.03
N LYS A 152 -0.39 -12.40 -3.34
CA LYS A 152 -1.24 -12.01 -4.48
C LYS A 152 -1.90 -10.65 -4.29
N LEU A 153 -2.28 -10.31 -3.06
CA LEU A 153 -2.89 -9.03 -2.72
C LEU A 153 -1.87 -7.88 -2.73
N THR A 154 -0.72 -8.06 -2.07
CA THR A 154 0.21 -6.97 -1.77
C THR A 154 1.57 -7.08 -2.45
N GLY A 155 1.90 -8.23 -3.05
CA GLY A 155 3.27 -8.57 -3.49
C GLY A 155 3.85 -7.57 -4.47
N SER A 156 3.08 -7.18 -5.47
CA SER A 156 3.53 -6.19 -6.47
C SER A 156 3.82 -4.81 -5.86
N VAL A 157 3.00 -4.37 -4.91
CA VAL A 157 3.17 -3.07 -4.21
C VAL A 157 4.35 -3.12 -3.24
N LEU A 158 4.51 -4.25 -2.52
CA LEU A 158 5.63 -4.46 -1.63
C LEU A 158 6.96 -4.50 -2.39
N GLU A 159 7.02 -5.21 -3.51
CA GLU A 159 8.22 -5.31 -4.34
C GLU A 159 8.66 -3.94 -4.87
N ASP A 160 7.72 -3.15 -5.41
CA ASP A 160 8.02 -1.77 -5.85
C ASP A 160 8.56 -0.92 -4.68
N ALA A 161 7.89 -0.98 -3.52
CA ALA A 161 8.27 -0.22 -2.35
C ALA A 161 9.65 -0.63 -1.78
N TRP A 162 10.05 -1.89 -1.91
CA TRP A 162 11.40 -2.34 -1.54
C TRP A 162 12.45 -1.95 -2.58
N LYS A 163 12.15 -2.09 -3.88
CA LYS A 163 13.06 -1.70 -4.97
C LYS A 163 13.42 -0.22 -4.92
N THR A 164 12.45 0.65 -4.68
CA THR A 164 12.68 2.11 -4.53
C THR A 164 13.61 2.44 -3.37
N LYS A 165 13.66 1.60 -2.33
CA LYS A 165 14.55 1.72 -1.17
C LYS A 165 15.86 0.93 -1.32
N GLY A 166 16.12 0.32 -2.49
CA GLY A 166 17.29 -0.54 -2.72
C GLY A 166 17.31 -1.83 -1.90
N LYS A 167 16.15 -2.28 -1.40
CA LYS A 167 16.02 -3.48 -0.59
C LYS A 167 15.66 -4.70 -1.43
N SER A 168 16.14 -5.87 -1.02
CA SER A 168 15.93 -7.16 -1.70
C SER A 168 15.00 -8.12 -0.94
N ASP A 169 14.14 -7.61 -0.04
CA ASP A 169 13.20 -8.42 0.76
C ASP A 169 12.37 -9.40 -0.09
N MET A 170 11.90 -8.99 -1.27
CA MET A 170 11.14 -9.87 -2.16
C MET A 170 11.96 -11.08 -2.62
N LEU A 171 13.26 -10.90 -2.91
CA LEU A 171 14.15 -12.01 -3.26
C LEU A 171 14.28 -12.99 -2.07
N GLY A 172 14.39 -12.47 -0.86
CA GLY A 172 14.42 -13.28 0.37
C GLY A 172 13.12 -14.07 0.57
N ILE A 173 11.97 -13.49 0.22
CA ILE A 173 10.66 -14.18 0.26
C ILE A 173 10.59 -15.29 -0.79
N ILE A 174 11.01 -15.03 -2.03
CA ILE A 174 11.03 -16.06 -3.10
C ILE A 174 11.94 -17.22 -2.71
N GLN A 175 13.14 -16.97 -2.19
CA GLN A 175 14.03 -18.03 -1.72
C GLN A 175 13.39 -18.90 -0.63
N ARG A 176 12.62 -18.30 0.28
CA ARG A 176 11.89 -19.06 1.31
C ARG A 176 10.80 -19.93 0.69
N ILE A 177 10.10 -19.43 -0.32
CA ILE A 177 9.07 -20.20 -1.05
C ILE A 177 9.72 -21.41 -1.75
N GLU A 178 10.86 -21.21 -2.41
CA GLU A 178 11.61 -22.30 -3.07
C GLU A 178 12.02 -23.37 -2.07
N ASN A 179 12.57 -22.99 -0.91
CA ASN A 179 12.95 -23.93 0.14
C ASN A 179 11.73 -24.72 0.65
N VAL A 180 10.58 -24.07 0.83
CA VAL A 180 9.34 -24.76 1.23
C VAL A 180 8.89 -25.76 0.16
N VAL A 181 8.97 -25.42 -1.12
CA VAL A 181 8.59 -26.31 -2.22
C VAL A 181 9.47 -27.57 -2.22
N LEU A 182 10.77 -27.41 -1.99
CA LEU A 182 11.74 -28.50 -1.95
C LEU A 182 11.58 -29.38 -0.69
N ASP A 183 11.53 -28.76 0.49
CA ASP A 183 11.81 -29.44 1.76
C ASP A 183 10.55 -29.72 2.61
N ALA A 184 9.47 -28.95 2.44
CA ALA A 184 8.30 -29.08 3.31
C ALA A 184 7.38 -30.24 2.89
N SER A 185 6.73 -30.87 3.87
CA SER A 185 5.74 -31.93 3.72
C SER A 185 4.31 -31.42 3.45
N CYS A 186 4.16 -30.21 2.91
CA CYS A 186 2.87 -29.65 2.52
C CYS A 186 2.26 -30.38 1.31
N SER A 187 0.95 -30.25 1.13
CA SER A 187 0.25 -30.95 0.05
C SER A 187 0.71 -30.52 -1.34
N ARG A 188 0.53 -31.42 -2.32
CA ARG A 188 0.88 -31.17 -3.72
C ARG A 188 0.19 -29.92 -4.28
N ASP A 189 -1.06 -29.69 -3.93
CA ASP A 189 -1.82 -28.53 -4.39
C ASP A 189 -1.24 -27.23 -3.85
N VAL A 190 -0.81 -27.22 -2.58
CA VAL A 190 -0.11 -26.08 -1.97
C VAL A 190 1.25 -25.84 -2.63
N LYS A 191 2.05 -26.88 -2.89
CA LYS A 191 3.30 -26.74 -3.66
C LYS A 191 3.05 -26.14 -5.04
N GLN A 192 1.99 -26.57 -5.72
CA GLN A 192 1.63 -26.02 -7.02
C GLN A 192 1.18 -24.55 -6.94
N MET A 193 0.47 -24.15 -5.87
CA MET A 193 0.13 -22.75 -5.62
C MET A 193 1.37 -21.89 -5.41
N LEU A 194 2.37 -22.39 -4.69
CA LEU A 194 3.65 -21.71 -4.46
C LEU A 194 4.47 -21.57 -5.74
N LEU A 195 4.56 -22.62 -6.56
CA LEU A 195 5.23 -22.54 -7.88
C LEU A 195 4.57 -21.51 -8.79
N LYS A 196 3.24 -21.48 -8.85
CA LYS A 196 2.50 -20.45 -9.61
C LYS A 196 2.72 -19.03 -9.06
N LEU A 197 3.00 -18.89 -7.77
CA LEU A 197 3.32 -17.59 -7.18
C LEU A 197 4.71 -17.10 -7.60
N ILE A 198 5.70 -17.99 -7.69
CA ILE A 198 7.03 -17.67 -8.23
C ILE A 198 6.90 -17.24 -9.70
N GLU A 199 6.13 -17.99 -10.51
CA GLU A 199 5.86 -17.63 -11.92
C GLU A 199 5.16 -16.28 -12.05
N LEU A 200 4.18 -16.01 -11.17
CA LEU A 200 3.51 -14.71 -11.14
C LEU A 200 4.50 -13.59 -10.82
N GLN A 201 5.38 -13.76 -9.83
CA GLN A 201 6.37 -12.77 -9.47
C GLN A 201 7.40 -12.55 -10.59
N SER A 202 7.90 -13.62 -11.22
CA SER A 202 8.85 -13.52 -12.34
C SER A 202 8.24 -12.85 -13.57
N SER A 203 6.93 -12.98 -13.74
CA SER A 203 6.12 -12.28 -14.75
C SER A 203 5.70 -10.87 -14.31
N ASN A 204 6.45 -10.22 -13.42
CA ASN A 204 6.17 -8.89 -12.87
C ASN A 204 4.73 -8.75 -12.33
N TRP A 205 4.28 -9.77 -11.59
CA TRP A 205 2.93 -9.85 -11.03
C TRP A 205 1.80 -9.80 -12.07
N GLY A 206 2.07 -10.19 -13.31
CA GLY A 206 1.11 -10.14 -14.42
C GLY A 206 0.83 -8.73 -14.92
N ARG A 207 1.62 -7.72 -14.53
CA ARG A 207 1.53 -6.37 -15.07
C ARG A 207 2.12 -6.36 -16.48
N VAL A 208 1.31 -6.07 -17.49
CA VAL A 208 1.77 -5.90 -18.86
C VAL A 208 2.70 -4.68 -18.92
N HIS A 209 3.93 -4.86 -19.41
CA HIS A 209 4.73 -3.72 -19.83
C HIS A 209 3.97 -3.04 -20.97
N THR A 210 3.38 -1.88 -20.72
CA THR A 210 3.17 -0.93 -21.81
C THR A 210 4.57 -0.55 -22.27
N PRO A 211 5.00 -0.91 -23.49
CA PRO A 211 6.23 -0.36 -24.02
C PRO A 211 6.01 1.15 -24.00
N VAL A 212 6.91 1.88 -23.33
CA VAL A 212 7.03 3.31 -23.60
C VAL A 212 7.29 3.36 -25.09
N THR A 213 6.26 3.68 -25.86
CA THR A 213 6.43 3.93 -27.28
C THR A 213 7.18 5.25 -27.29
N TYR A 214 8.51 5.18 -27.24
CA TYR A 214 9.34 6.26 -27.71
C TYR A 214 8.82 6.51 -29.12
N SER A 215 8.04 7.58 -29.26
CA SER A 215 7.63 8.10 -30.54
C SER A 215 8.89 8.74 -31.13
N GLU A 216 9.87 7.91 -31.48
CA GLU A 216 10.81 8.28 -32.52
C GLU A 216 9.99 8.27 -33.80
N ALA A 217 9.33 9.40 -34.05
CA ALA A 217 8.81 9.71 -35.36
C ALA A 217 10.02 9.82 -36.29
N THR A 218 10.38 8.70 -36.92
CA THR A 218 11.17 8.74 -38.14
C THR A 218 10.33 9.47 -39.21
N PRO A 219 10.86 10.48 -39.93
CA PRO A 219 10.04 11.36 -40.78
C PRO A 219 9.62 10.74 -42.12
N GLU A 220 9.51 9.42 -42.24
CA GLU A 220 9.50 8.76 -43.56
C GLU A 220 8.16 8.22 -44.04
N ASN A 221 7.03 8.49 -43.36
CA ASN A 221 5.73 8.01 -43.84
C ASN A 221 4.54 8.98 -43.65
N ASP A 222 4.76 10.30 -43.68
CA ASP A 222 3.66 11.26 -43.75
C ASP A 222 3.30 11.58 -45.22
N PRO A 223 2.06 11.27 -45.69
CA PRO A 223 1.59 11.57 -47.04
C PRO A 223 1.49 13.08 -47.36
N ASN A 224 1.64 13.97 -46.36
CA ASN A 224 1.54 15.42 -46.54
C ASN A 224 2.87 16.13 -46.85
N TYR A 225 3.90 15.40 -47.29
CA TYR A 225 5.22 15.96 -47.62
C TYR A 225 5.24 16.94 -48.82
N TYR A 226 4.13 17.09 -49.57
CA TYR A 226 4.09 17.96 -50.75
C TYR A 226 3.20 19.19 -50.55
N MET A 227 3.63 20.15 -49.74
CA MET A 227 3.32 21.57 -49.97
C MET A 227 4.38 22.47 -49.33
N VAL A 228 5.46 22.72 -50.08
CA VAL A 228 6.31 23.89 -49.87
C VAL A 228 6.48 24.63 -51.19
N SER A 229 5.96 25.86 -51.24
CA SER A 229 6.41 26.91 -52.16
C SER A 229 6.30 28.25 -51.40
N LEU A 230 7.39 28.65 -50.75
CA LEU A 230 7.66 30.00 -50.23
C LEU A 230 8.12 30.92 -51.39
N PRO A 231 8.35 32.25 -51.25
CA PRO A 231 8.33 33.11 -50.06
C PRO A 231 7.65 34.50 -50.23
N ALA A 232 7.38 35.20 -49.11
CA ALA A 232 7.67 36.63 -48.98
C ALA A 232 7.58 37.07 -47.51
N CYS A 233 8.74 37.42 -46.95
CA CYS A 233 8.86 38.27 -45.75
C CYS A 233 9.05 39.72 -46.24
N PRO A 234 8.58 40.75 -45.52
CA PRO A 234 9.59 41.54 -44.79
C PRO A 234 9.11 42.18 -43.45
N TYR A 235 10.04 42.23 -42.47
CA TYR A 235 10.36 43.34 -41.53
C TYR A 235 9.24 43.85 -40.56
N VAL A 236 9.41 44.13 -39.25
CA VAL A 236 10.42 44.92 -38.51
C VAL A 236 10.30 44.72 -36.96
N LYS A 237 11.47 44.58 -36.30
CA LYS A 237 11.96 44.94 -34.93
C LYS A 237 11.40 44.38 -33.60
N TYR A 238 12.33 43.69 -32.94
CA TYR A 238 12.57 43.61 -31.50
C TYR A 238 12.91 44.95 -30.82
N VAL A 239 12.39 45.12 -29.60
CA VAL A 239 12.97 45.86 -28.45
C VAL A 239 12.72 44.89 -27.27
N GLY A 240 13.66 44.34 -26.50
CA GLY A 240 14.99 44.76 -26.14
C GLY A 240 14.97 45.20 -24.67
N LEU A 241 15.17 44.28 -23.71
CA LEU A 241 15.63 44.60 -22.34
C LEU A 241 16.31 43.38 -21.69
N LYS A 242 17.63 43.49 -21.57
CA LYS A 242 18.56 42.74 -20.71
C LYS A 242 18.10 42.92 -19.24
N GLY A 243 18.19 41.96 -18.31
CA GLY A 243 19.35 41.19 -17.89
C GLY A 243 19.90 41.81 -16.60
N TYR A 244 19.99 41.06 -15.49
CA TYR A 244 20.86 41.36 -14.35
C TYR A 244 21.21 40.09 -13.58
N ARG A 245 22.51 39.90 -13.36
CA ARG A 245 23.14 38.85 -12.54
C ARG A 245 24.10 39.56 -11.57
N ALA A 246 23.93 39.23 -10.29
CA ALA A 246 24.89 39.15 -9.19
C ALA A 246 25.63 40.39 -8.63
N GLU A 247 25.87 40.24 -7.31
CA GLU A 247 26.87 40.86 -6.42
C GLU A 247 26.47 42.16 -5.70
N GLU A 248 26.30 42.11 -4.36
CA GLU A 248 27.31 42.61 -3.42
C GLU A 248 26.97 42.27 -1.96
N GLN A 249 28.03 42.04 -1.19
CA GLN A 249 28.06 41.77 0.25
C GLN A 249 28.12 43.10 1.04
N GLN A 250 27.86 42.99 2.35
CA GLN A 250 28.24 43.91 3.46
C GLN A 250 27.33 45.11 3.81
N GLN A 251 26.72 45.00 5.00
CA GLN A 251 26.64 45.99 6.11
C GLN A 251 25.90 45.28 7.26
N GLN A 252 26.54 44.73 8.30
CA GLN A 252 27.17 45.37 9.46
C GLN A 252 26.41 46.58 10.04
N GLN A 253 25.89 46.36 11.26
CA GLN A 253 25.73 47.28 12.40
C GLN A 253 24.89 48.55 12.20
N GLN A 254 23.71 48.54 12.81
CA GLN A 254 23.29 49.49 13.85
C GLN A 254 22.28 48.83 14.77
#